data_AF-A0A948C5H2-F1
#
_entry.id   AF-A0A948C5H2-F1
#
_cell.length_a   1.000
_cell.length_b   1.000
_cell.length_c   1.000
_cell.angle_alpha   90.00
_cell.angle_beta   90.00
_cell.angle_gamma   90.00
#
_symmetry.space_group_name_H-M   'P 1'
#
loop_
_entity.id
_entity.type
_entity.pdbx_description
1 polymer ?
#
loop_
_entity_poly.entity_id
_entity_poly.type
_entity_poly.pdbx_seq_one_letter_code
_entity_poly.pdbx_strand_id
1 'polypeptide(L)' 'MIISHNKTLAAQLATEFKYFFPNNAVHYFVSYFDYYQPESYLPAQGLYIEKEATINQEIEMYRL' A
#
# COMPACT_ATOMS: atom_id res chain seq x y z
N MET A 1 16.45 -4.51 -4.18
CA MET A 1 15.03 -4.56 -3.79
C MET A 1 14.97 -4.83 -2.30
N ILE A 2 14.17 -4.06 -1.55
CA ILE A 2 14.02 -4.19 -0.09
C ILE A 2 12.54 -4.44 0.18
N ILE A 3 12.22 -5.45 0.99
CA ILE A 3 10.85 -5.86 1.30
C ILE A 3 10.61 -5.66 2.80
N SER A 4 9.47 -5.06 3.14
CA SER A 4 9.04 -4.84 4.52
C SER A 4 7.65 -5.44 4.72
N HIS A 5 7.38 -5.93 5.93
CA HIS A 5 6.12 -6.59 6.26
C HIS A 5 4.96 -5.62 6.52
N ASN A 6 5.21 -4.31 6.60
CA ASN A 6 4.18 -3.30 6.85
C ASN A 6 4.50 -1.96 6.19
N LYS A 7 3.46 -1.15 5.94
CA LYS A 7 3.55 0.14 5.26
C LYS A 7 4.35 1.18 6.07
N THR A 8 4.20 1.20 7.39
CA THR A 8 4.89 2.17 8.28
C THR A 8 6.41 2.03 8.20
N LEU A 9 6.92 0.81 8.38
CA LEU A 9 8.35 0.51 8.28
C LEU A 9 8.87 0.72 6.85
N ALA A 10 8.06 0.40 5.83
CA ALA A 10 8.45 0.64 4.45
C ALA A 10 8.64 2.15 4.16
N ALA A 11 7.76 3.02 4.70
CA ALA A 11 7.88 4.46 4.58
C ALA A 11 9.09 5.03 5.32
N GLN A 12 9.36 4.54 6.54
CA GLN A 12 10.55 4.90 7.31
C GLN A 12 11.83 4.57 6.53
N LEU A 13 11.96 3.33 6.04
CA LEU A 13 13.10 2.88 5.25
C LEU A 13 13.27 3.75 4.01
N ALA A 14 12.22 3.99 3.22
CA ALA A 14 12.31 4.82 2.03
C ALA A 14 12.84 6.25 2.33
N THR A 15 12.46 6.81 3.48
CA THR A 15 12.94 8.11 3.94
C THR A 15 14.43 8.07 4.31
N GLU A 16 14.84 7.07 5.06
CA GLU A 16 16.25 6.85 5.43
C GLU A 16 17.13 6.58 4.19
N PHE A 17 16.66 5.78 3.23
CA PHE A 17 17.38 5.52 1.98
C PHE A 17 17.52 6.77 1.11
N LYS A 18 16.49 7.63 1.03
CA LYS A 18 16.62 8.94 0.34
C LYS A 18 17.67 9.83 1.02
N TYR A 19 17.77 9.80 2.34
CA TYR A 19 18.79 10.54 3.08
C TYR A 19 20.20 9.99 2.84
N PHE A 20 20.36 8.66 2.86
CA PHE A 20 21.67 8.03 2.63
C PHE A 20 22.15 8.11 1.17
N PHE A 21 21.22 8.13 0.21
CA PHE A 21 21.53 8.12 -1.21
C PHE A 21 20.85 9.28 -1.95
N PRO A 22 21.24 10.53 -1.68
CA PRO A 22 20.52 11.72 -2.16
C PRO A 22 20.57 11.90 -3.69
N ASN A 23 21.58 11.33 -4.34
CA ASN A 23 21.80 11.43 -5.79
C ASN A 23 21.31 10.19 -6.56
N ASN A 24 20.81 9.18 -5.85
CA ASN A 24 20.37 7.93 -6.47
C ASN A 24 18.85 7.84 -6.50
N ALA A 25 18.32 7.06 -7.45
CA ALA A 25 16.90 6.82 -7.56
C ALA A 25 16.41 5.86 -6.46
N VAL A 26 15.74 6.42 -5.44
CA VAL A 26 15.07 5.66 -4.36
C VAL A 26 13.56 5.70 -4.60
N HIS A 27 12.97 4.53 -4.88
CA HIS A 27 11.54 4.38 -5.17
C HIS A 27 10.80 3.69 -4.01
N TYR A 28 9.58 4.15 -3.76
CA TYR A 28 8.67 3.59 -2.75
C TYR A 28 7.46 2.98 -3.46
N PHE A 29 7.26 1.67 -3.29
CA PHE A 29 6.18 0.93 -3.96
C PHE A 29 5.35 0.15 -2.94
N VAL A 30 4.15 0.65 -2.65
CA VAL A 30 3.17 0.03 -1.75
C VAL A 30 1.78 0.08 -2.35
N SER A 31 0.89 -0.80 -1.88
CA SER A 31 -0.52 -0.77 -2.25
C SER A 31 -1.16 0.57 -1.90
N TYR A 32 -1.86 1.16 -2.87
CA TYR A 32 -2.54 2.46 -2.79
C TYR A 32 -3.93 2.38 -2.15
N PHE A 33 -4.41 1.19 -1.84
CA PHE A 33 -5.66 1.00 -1.11
C PHE A 33 -5.43 1.23 0.38
N ASP A 34 -6.23 2.12 0.98
CA ASP A 34 -6.33 2.27 2.44
C ASP A 34 -7.15 1.14 3.02
N TYR A 35 -8.26 0.85 2.36
CA TYR A 35 -9.13 -0.26 2.67
C TYR A 35 -9.37 -1.07 1.40
N TYR A 36 -9.17 -2.37 1.51
CA TYR A 36 -9.46 -3.30 0.43
C TYR A 36 -10.18 -4.51 1.01
N GLN A 37 -11.45 -4.63 0.65
CA GLN A 37 -12.26 -5.81 0.89
C GLN A 37 -12.33 -6.60 -0.41
N PRO A 38 -11.75 -7.81 -0.48
CA PRO A 38 -11.91 -8.67 -1.64
C PRO A 38 -13.35 -9.16 -1.77
N GLU A 39 -13.72 -9.49 -3.00
CA GLU A 39 -14.92 -10.27 -3.27
C GLU A 39 -14.79 -11.64 -2.61
N SER A 40 -15.84 -12.06 -1.89
CA SER A 40 -15.86 -13.37 -1.24
C SER A 40 -17.27 -13.90 -1.07
N TYR A 41 -17.39 -15.23 -0.95
CA TYR A 41 -18.65 -15.88 -0.61
C TYR A 41 -18.48 -16.61 0.72
N LEU A 42 -19.41 -16.40 1.65
CA LEU A 42 -19.44 -17.01 2.97
C LEU A 42 -20.54 -18.09 3.02
N PRO A 43 -20.20 -19.38 2.80
CA PRO A 43 -21.20 -20.43 2.61
C PRO A 43 -22.07 -20.67 3.85
N ALA A 44 -21.50 -20.52 5.04
CA ALA A 44 -22.20 -20.73 6.31
C ALA A 44 -23.40 -19.79 6.50
N GLN A 45 -23.40 -18.64 5.81
CA GLN A 45 -24.45 -17.62 5.89
C GLN A 45 -25.16 -17.41 4.55
N GLY A 46 -24.75 -18.14 3.49
CA GLY A 46 -25.25 -17.92 2.13
C GLY A 46 -24.99 -16.51 1.61
N LEU A 47 -23.98 -15.82 2.15
CA LEU A 47 -23.74 -14.40 1.90
C LEU A 47 -22.66 -14.22 0.83
N TYR A 48 -22.99 -13.46 -0.21
CA TYR A 48 -21.99 -12.92 -1.14
C TYR A 48 -21.58 -11.52 -0.69
N ILE A 49 -20.28 -11.31 -0.57
CA ILE A 49 -19.66 -10.05 -0.16
C ILE A 49 -18.97 -9.46 -1.38
N GLU A 50 -19.49 -8.33 -1.85
CA GLU A 50 -18.92 -7.60 -2.97
C GLU A 50 -17.56 -6.99 -2.61
N LYS A 51 -16.75 -6.80 -3.66
CA LYS A 51 -15.49 -6.06 -3.55
C LYS A 51 -15.79 -4.60 -3.23
N GLU A 52 -15.13 -4.10 -2.20
CA GLU A 52 -15.13 -2.68 -1.85
C GLU A 52 -13.68 -2.23 -1.66
N ALA A 53 -13.32 -1.08 -2.23
CA ALA A 53 -11.99 -0.54 -2.06
C ALA A 53 -12.04 0.97 -1.94
N THR A 54 -11.36 1.49 -0.92
CA THR A 54 -11.18 2.92 -0.72
C THR A 54 -9.75 3.27 -1.05
N ILE A 55 -9.57 4.20 -1.99
CA ILE A 55 -8.28 4.71 -2.39
C ILE A 55 -7.97 5.95 -1.56
N ASN A 56 -6.74 6.04 -1.04
CA ASN A 56 -6.26 7.25 -0.42
C ASN A 56 -5.88 8.28 -1.49
N GLN A 57 -6.63 9.38 -1.58
CA GLN A 57 -6.36 10.44 -2.56
C GLN A 57 -5.03 11.17 -2.29
N GLU A 58 -4.57 11.24 -1.03
CA GLU A 58 -3.26 11.85 -0.70
C GLU A 58 -2.10 10.99 -1.19
N ILE A 59 -2.20 9.66 -1.07
CA ILE A 59 -1.17 8.73 -1.59
C ILE A 59 -1.13 8.77 -3.11
N GLU A 60 -2.27 8.98 -3.78
CA GLU A 60 -2.33 9.14 -5.23
C GLU A 60 -1.55 10.37 -5.70
N MET A 61 -1.56 11.47 -4.94
CA MET A 61 -0.84 12.69 -5.26
C MET A 61 0.70 12.53 -5.21
N TYR A 62 1.23 11.73 -4.28
CA TYR A 62 2.67 11.45 -4.19
C TYR A 62 3.21 10.53 -5.30
N ARG A 63 2.35 10.09 -6.25
CA ARG A 63 2.75 9.27 -7.41
C ARG A 63 3.17 10.10 -8.62
N LEU A 64 2.84 11.40 -8.68
CA LEU A 64 3.23 12.32 -9.76
C LEU A 64 4.56 13.01 -9.46
#